data_AF-A0A559QLU7-F1
#
_entry.id   AF-A0A559QLU7-F1
#
_cell.length_a   1.000
_cell.length_b   1.000
_cell.length_c   1.000
_cell.angle_alpha   90.00
_cell.angle_beta   90.00
_cell.angle_gamma   90.00
#
_symmetry.space_group_name_H-M   'P 1'
#
loop_
_entity.id
_entity.type
_entity.pdbx_description
1 polymer ?
#
loop_
_entity_poly.entity_id
_entity_poly.type
_entity_poly.pdbx_seq_one_letter_code
_entity_poly.pdbx_strand_id
1 'polypeptide(L)'
;MNIWSLEKDLAIKHLLLLLEHDFAADSYLIEHHTKTDPKAIFICHRETPAMRAYIYTIAQREDRYGVQLEFPPQNAPVNLMETYENLRYGALKEILAVHLDLTGHPA
;
A
#
# COMPACT_ATOMS: atom_id res chain seq x y z
N MET A 1 3.44 -13.56 -5.35
CA MET A 1 4.75 -13.34 -4.68
C MET A 1 4.87 -14.31 -3.49
N ASN A 2 6.05 -14.64 -2.94
CA ASN A 2 6.08 -15.40 -1.66
C ASN A 2 6.02 -14.45 -0.46
N ILE A 3 4.81 -14.10 -0.03
CA ILE A 3 4.55 -13.20 1.11
C ILE A 3 5.20 -13.69 2.41
N TRP A 4 5.25 -15.01 2.61
CA TRP A 4 5.73 -15.60 3.85
C TRP A 4 7.24 -15.43 4.05
N SER A 5 8.00 -15.35 2.96
CA SER A 5 9.44 -15.11 2.97
C SER A 5 9.83 -13.66 3.24
N LEU A 6 8.87 -12.72 3.29
CA LEU A 6 9.15 -11.33 3.61
C LEU A 6 9.49 -11.17 5.10
N GLU A 7 10.48 -10.32 5.41
CA GLU A 7 10.81 -9.89 6.78
C GLU A 7 9.81 -8.84 7.28
N LYS A 8 8.52 -9.21 7.28
CA LYS A 8 7.39 -8.39 7.69
C LYS A 8 6.58 -9.05 8.79
N ASP A 9 5.98 -8.24 9.63
CA ASP A 9 5.07 -8.68 10.68
C ASP A 9 3.80 -9.29 10.08
N LEU A 10 3.13 -10.11 10.89
CA LEU A 10 1.96 -10.88 10.46
C LEU A 10 0.84 -9.99 9.91
N ALA A 11 0.62 -8.80 10.48
CA ALA A 11 -0.41 -7.88 10.01
C ALA A 11 -0.15 -7.35 8.59
N ILE A 12 1.12 -7.11 8.23
CA ILE A 12 1.50 -6.70 6.87
C ILE A 12 1.39 -7.88 5.91
N LYS A 13 1.82 -9.08 6.31
CA LYS A 13 1.62 -10.29 5.50
C LYS A 13 0.14 -10.57 5.24
N HIS A 14 -0.70 -10.39 6.26
CA HIS A 14 -2.14 -10.55 6.14
C HIS A 14 -2.75 -9.50 5.19
N LEU A 15 -2.34 -8.24 5.30
CA LEU A 15 -2.72 -7.19 4.35
C LEU A 15 -2.38 -7.60 2.91
N LEU A 16 -1.16 -8.08 2.65
CA LEU A 16 -0.75 -8.50 1.31
C LEU A 16 -1.60 -9.65 0.76
N LEU A 17 -2.00 -10.60 1.62
CA LEU A 17 -2.91 -11.68 1.23
C LEU A 17 -4.30 -11.15 0.86
N LEU A 18 -4.81 -10.17 1.60
CA LEU A 18 -6.09 -9.53 1.28
C LEU A 18 -6.02 -8.77 -0.05
N LEU A 19 -4.91 -8.09 -0.32
CA LEU A 19 -4.69 -7.39 -1.59
C LEU A 19 -4.51 -8.35 -2.77
N GLU A 20 -3.77 -9.46 -2.63
CA GLU A 20 -3.67 -10.51 -3.67
C GLU A 20 -5.05 -11.17 -3.94
N HIS A 21 -5.91 -11.27 -2.92
CA HIS A 21 -7.27 -11.77 -3.07
C HIS A 21 -8.18 -10.80 -3.81
N ASP A 22 -8.17 -9.51 -3.45
CA ASP A 22 -9.11 -8.51 -3.97
C ASP A 22 -8.69 -7.90 -5.31
N PHE A 23 -7.40 -7.88 -5.62
CA PHE A 23 -6.85 -7.24 -6.81
C PHE A 23 -6.04 -8.20 -7.67
N ALA A 24 -5.99 -7.91 -8.98
CA ALA A 24 -5.13 -8.65 -9.89
C ALA A 24 -3.66 -8.51 -9.44
N ALA A 25 -2.88 -9.61 -9.51
CA ALA A 25 -1.47 -9.66 -9.09
C ALA A 25 -0.56 -8.61 -9.76
N ASP A 26 -1.05 -8.08 -10.87
CA ASP A 26 -0.37 -7.20 -11.80
C ASP A 26 -0.84 -5.74 -11.69
N SER A 27 -1.77 -5.45 -10.76
CA SER A 27 -2.33 -4.10 -10.57
C SER A 27 -1.44 -3.16 -9.77
N TYR A 28 -0.46 -3.70 -9.02
CA TYR A 28 0.48 -2.92 -8.23
C TYR A 28 1.86 -3.56 -8.17
N LEU A 29 2.83 -2.78 -7.70
CA LEU A 29 4.18 -3.24 -7.41
C LEU A 29 4.47 -3.06 -5.92
N ILE A 30 5.28 -3.95 -5.35
CA ILE A 30 5.80 -3.80 -3.99
C ILE A 30 7.21 -3.25 -4.08
N GLU A 31 7.48 -2.16 -3.39
CA GLU A 31 8.80 -1.54 -3.40
C GLU A 31 9.75 -2.30 -2.46
N HIS A 32 10.75 -2.95 -3.04
CA HIS A 32 11.76 -3.71 -2.29
C HIS A 32 13.07 -2.95 -2.05
N HIS A 33 13.28 -1.83 -2.75
CA HIS A 33 14.53 -1.06 -2.66
C HIS A 33 14.64 -0.25 -1.36
N THR A 34 13.50 0.19 -0.82
CA THR A 34 13.46 0.97 0.42
C THR A 34 13.31 0.05 1.61
N LYS A 35 14.31 0.03 2.50
CA LYS A 35 14.20 -0.70 3.77
C LYS A 35 13.14 -0.02 4.64
N THR A 36 12.07 -0.75 4.91
CA THR A 36 10.94 -0.31 5.74
C THR A 36 10.86 -1.16 7.00
N ASP A 37 10.29 -0.60 8.06
CA ASP A 37 9.98 -1.32 9.31
C ASP A 37 9.19 -2.62 9.02
N PRO A 38 9.37 -3.71 9.80
CA PRO A 38 8.57 -4.93 9.65
C PRO A 38 7.05 -4.70 9.64
N LYS A 39 6.57 -3.63 10.31
CA LYS A 39 5.17 -3.21 10.40
C LYS A 39 4.74 -2.22 9.32
N ALA A 40 5.52 -2.06 8.26
CA ALA A 40 5.18 -1.18 7.16
C ALA A 40 5.62 -1.71 5.80
N ILE A 41 5.03 -1.20 4.73
CA ILE A 41 5.37 -1.56 3.35
C ILE A 41 5.02 -0.44 2.38
N PHE A 42 5.73 -0.38 1.26
CA PHE A 42 5.40 0.48 0.13
C PHE A 42 4.72 -0.34 -0.97
N ILE A 43 3.59 0.18 -1.45
CA ILE A 43 2.92 -0.29 -2.65
C ILE A 43 2.92 0.84 -3.68
N CYS A 44 3.33 0.56 -4.91
CA CYS A 44 3.46 1.54 -5.97
C CYS A 44 2.47 1.29 -7.10
N HIS A 45 2.07 2.35 -7.78
CA HIS A 45 1.37 2.28 -9.05
C HIS A 45 2.22 1.54 -10.09
N ARG A 46 1.60 0.67 -10.89
CA ARG A 46 2.31 -0.19 -11.85
C ARG A 46 3.09 0.62 -12.89
N GLU A 47 2.46 1.65 -13.46
CA GLU A 47 3.04 2.45 -14.55
C GLU A 47 3.79 3.68 -14.05
N THR A 48 3.63 4.05 -12.78
CA THR A 48 4.19 5.28 -12.22
C THR A 48 4.71 5.01 -10.81
N PRO A 49 5.89 4.39 -10.65
CA PRO A 49 6.38 3.95 -9.34
C PRO A 49 6.57 5.07 -8.31
N ALA A 50 6.70 6.32 -8.77
CA ALA A 50 6.76 7.51 -7.92
C ALA A 50 5.42 7.85 -7.23
N MET A 51 4.32 7.29 -7.73
CA MET A 51 3.02 7.31 -7.08
C MET A 51 2.92 6.06 -6.20
N ARG A 52 3.00 6.25 -4.89
CA ARG A 52 3.13 5.13 -3.95
C ARG A 52 2.42 5.39 -2.64
N ALA A 53 2.05 4.30 -1.97
CA ALA A 53 1.40 4.28 -0.67
C ALA A 53 2.33 3.61 0.34
N TYR A 54 2.73 4.35 1.38
CA TYR A 54 3.37 3.81 2.57
C TYR A 54 2.29 3.34 3.54
N ILE A 55 2.11 2.03 3.68
CA ILE A 55 1.09 1.44 4.55
C ILE A 55 1.78 0.90 5.80
N TYR A 56 1.24 1.21 6.98
CA TYR A 56 1.84 0.85 8.27
C TYR A 56 0.79 0.48 9.32
N THR A 57 1.20 -0.31 10.31
CA THR A 57 0.38 -0.66 11.48
C THR A 57 0.91 -0.07 12.79
N ILE A 58 2.03 0.65 12.73
CA ILE A 58 2.64 1.34 13.87
C ILE A 58 1.69 2.43 14.37
N ALA A 59 1.50 2.50 15.69
CA ALA A 59 0.60 3.45 16.36
C ALA A 59 -0.88 3.37 15.90
N GLN A 60 -1.27 2.29 15.22
CA GLN A 60 -2.66 2.05 14.83
C GLN A 60 -3.35 1.14 15.85
N ARG A 61 -4.67 1.26 15.93
CA ARG A 61 -5.48 0.28 16.68
C ARG A 61 -5.35 -1.10 16.03
N GLU A 62 -5.67 -2.14 16.80
CA GLU A 62 -5.74 -3.51 16.29
C GLU A 62 -6.64 -3.60 15.05
N ASP A 63 -6.20 -4.36 14.06
CA ASP A 63 -6.82 -4.48 12.74
C ASP A 63 -7.09 -3.14 12.05
N ARG A 64 -6.19 -2.17 12.23
CA ARG A 64 -6.20 -0.91 11.50
C ARG A 64 -4.86 -0.61 10.85
N TYR A 65 -4.94 0.22 9.82
CA TYR A 65 -3.81 0.63 9.00
C TYR A 65 -3.74 2.16 8.96
N GLY A 66 -2.52 2.67 8.95
CA GLY A 66 -2.20 3.99 8.47
C GLY A 66 -1.71 3.89 7.04
N VAL A 67 -1.99 4.91 6.24
CA VAL A 67 -1.47 5.04 4.88
C VAL A 67 -1.04 6.48 4.64
N GLN A 68 0.16 6.63 4.10
CA GLN A 68 0.65 7.89 3.56
C GLN A 68 0.80 7.74 2.05
N LEU A 69 0.04 8.52 1.30
CA LEU A 69 0.11 8.58 -0.15
C LEU A 69 1.17 9.61 -0.54
N GLU A 70 2.04 9.23 -1.45
CA GLU A 70 3.05 10.08 -2.05
C GLU A 70 2.77 10.19 -3.55
N PHE A 71 2.52 11.42 -4.01
CA PHE A 71 2.30 11.70 -5.41
C PHE A 71 3.52 12.41 -6.02
N PRO A 72 3.90 12.06 -7.25
CA PRO A 72 4.95 12.79 -7.95
C PRO A 72 4.53 14.26 -8.12
N PRO A 73 5.48 15.20 -8.09
CA PRO A 73 5.18 16.61 -8.24
C PRO A 73 4.66 16.86 -9.66
N GLN A 74 3.37 17.19 -9.79
CA GLN A 74 2.80 17.45 -11.11
C GLN A 74 3.12 18.85 -11.64
N ASN A 75 3.50 19.81 -10.78
CA ASN A 75 4.00 21.16 -11.11
C ASN A 75 4.53 21.90 -9.85
N ALA A 76 4.97 21.17 -8.81
CA ALA A 76 5.38 21.72 -7.51
C ALA A 76 6.79 21.27 -7.14
N PRO A 77 7.55 21.99 -6.30
CA PRO A 77 8.90 21.60 -5.91
C PRO A 77 8.94 20.44 -4.89
N VAL A 78 7.79 20.02 -4.38
CA VAL A 78 7.64 18.99 -3.34
C VAL A 78 6.55 18.01 -3.70
N ASN A 79 6.72 16.75 -3.28
CA ASN A 79 5.70 15.72 -3.40
C ASN A 79 4.45 16.13 -2.61
N LEU A 80 3.27 15.93 -3.21
CA LEU A 80 2.02 16.02 -2.46
C LEU A 80 1.93 14.77 -1.58
N MET A 81 1.61 14.98 -0.31
CA MET A 81 1.43 13.89 0.66
C MET A 81 0.06 13.99 1.31
N GLU A 82 -0.64 12.87 1.33
CA GLU A 82 -1.89 12.71 2.08
C GLU A 82 -1.72 11.59 3.09
N THR A 83 -2.24 11.76 4.30
CA THR A 83 -2.10 10.75 5.36
C THR A 83 -3.45 10.46 5.98
N TYR A 84 -3.73 9.17 6.13
CA TYR A 84 -4.93 8.64 6.76
C TYR A 84 -4.51 7.64 7.82
N GLU A 85 -5.16 7.70 8.99
CA GLU A 85 -4.85 6.84 10.13
C GLU A 85 -6.07 6.04 10.58
N ASN A 86 -5.81 4.94 11.27
CA ASN A 86 -6.79 4.07 11.89
C ASN A 86 -7.87 3.56 10.92
N LEU A 87 -7.49 3.30 9.67
CA LEU A 87 -8.36 2.79 8.63
C LEU A 87 -8.63 1.29 8.81
N ARG A 88 -9.88 0.88 8.57
CA ARG A 88 -10.19 -0.53 8.31
C ARG A 88 -9.72 -0.91 6.90
N TYR A 89 -9.51 -2.20 6.67
CA TYR A 89 -9.10 -2.70 5.35
C TYR A 89 -10.00 -2.23 4.21
N GLY A 90 -11.32 -2.19 4.38
CA GLY A 90 -12.24 -1.70 3.35
C GLY A 90 -11.95 -0.26 2.90
N ALA A 91 -11.72 0.66 3.85
CA ALA A 91 -11.40 2.05 3.53
C ALA A 91 -9.99 2.18 2.92
N LEU A 92 -9.01 1.44 3.45
CA LEU A 92 -7.68 1.36 2.84
C LEU A 92 -7.77 0.89 1.39
N LYS A 93 -8.56 -0.15 1.13
CA LYS A 93 -8.77 -0.70 -0.20
C LYS A 93 -9.32 0.33 -1.18
N GLU A 94 -10.35 1.07 -0.78
CA GLU A 94 -10.94 2.13 -1.60
C GLU A 94 -9.92 3.23 -1.92
N ILE A 95 -9.15 3.66 -0.91
CA ILE A 95 -8.09 4.67 -1.09
C ILE A 95 -7.04 4.16 -2.10
N LEU A 96 -6.56 2.92 -1.92
CA LEU A 96 -5.57 2.36 -2.83
C LEU A 96 -6.13 2.18 -4.25
N ALA A 97 -7.39 1.76 -4.40
CA ALA A 97 -8.02 1.61 -5.71
C ALA A 97 -8.16 2.94 -6.45
N VAL A 98 -8.54 4.01 -5.74
CA VAL A 98 -8.70 5.35 -6.33
C VAL A 98 -7.35 5.99 -6.65
N HIS A 99 -6.36 5.85 -5.77
CA HIS A 99 -5.09 6.58 -5.90
C HIS A 99 -3.98 5.77 -6.57
N LEU A 100 -4.07 4.44 -6.67
CA LEU A 100 -3.10 3.62 -7.39
C LEU A 100 -3.75 2.83 -8.53
N ASP A 101 -4.94 3.23 -8.97
CA ASP A 101 -5.69 2.64 -10.10
C ASP A 101 -5.74 1.09 -10.02
N LEU A 102 -5.92 0.55 -8.81
CA LEU A 102 -5.94 -0.90 -8.61
C LEU A 102 -7.18 -1.52 -9.25
N THR A 103 -6.96 -2.45 -10.17
CA THR A 103 -8.03 -3.20 -10.84
C THR A 103 -8.33 -4.51 -10.10
N GLY A 104 -9.62 -4.80 -9.88
CA GLY A 104 -10.07 -6.11 -9.40
C GLY A 104 -9.80 -7.24 -10.41
N HIS A 105 -10.00 -8.49 -9.99
CA HIS A 105 -9.88 -9.64 -10.90
C HIS A 105 -10.92 -9.55 -12.04
N PRO A 106 -10.53 -9.85 -13.30
CA PRO A 106 -11.53 -10.09 -14.35
C PRO A 106 -12.39 -11.29 -13.94
N ALA A 107 -13.72 -11.14 -14.08
CA ALA A 107 -14.71 -12.17 -13.79
C ALA A 107 -14.58 -13.39 -14.72
#